data_AF-A0A414PQH8-F1
#
_entry.id   AF-A0A414PQH8-F1
#
_cell.length_a   1.000
_cell.length_b   1.000
_cell.length_c   1.000
_cell.angle_alpha   90.00
_cell.angle_beta   90.00
_cell.angle_gamma   90.00
#
_symmetry.space_group_name_H-M   'P 1'
#
loop_
_entity.id
_entity.type
_entity.pdbx_description
1 polymer ?
#
loop_
_entity_poly.entity_id
_entity_poly.type
_entity_poly.pdbx_seq_one_letter_code
_entity_poly.pdbx_strand_id
1 'polypeptide(L)'
;MRKAHGDVIKWIGRLPYYWESPFGQVFVHAGIYEEAGADWWKPGTPEEFFTAMQPMYVGQHFDLDVIAGHVSTETVSGIAGYRGIWFDGESHYYVDSNVMERGEVAVLTYDSETERYSGPGLD
;
A
#
# COMPACT_ATOMS: atom_id res chain seq x y z
N MET A 1 4.21 -30.45 -5.41
CA MET A 1 3.65 -29.17 -4.92
C MET A 1 2.43 -28.69 -5.70
N ARG A 2 2.46 -28.46 -7.02
CA ARG A 2 1.31 -27.92 -7.81
C ARG A 2 -0.05 -28.65 -7.74
N LYS A 3 -0.14 -29.88 -7.22
CA LYS A 3 -1.41 -30.64 -7.15
C LYS A 3 -2.19 -30.48 -5.84
N ALA A 4 -1.53 -30.10 -4.74
CA ALA A 4 -2.21 -29.72 -3.51
C ALA A 4 -2.42 -28.20 -3.57
N HIS A 5 -3.63 -27.70 -3.29
CA HIS A 5 -3.98 -26.26 -3.30
C HIS A 5 -4.25 -25.61 -4.67
N GLY A 6 -4.69 -26.39 -5.66
CA GLY A 6 -5.07 -25.84 -6.98
C GLY A 6 -6.23 -24.84 -6.92
N ASP A 7 -7.07 -24.92 -5.90
CA ASP A 7 -8.12 -23.96 -5.54
C ASP A 7 -7.52 -22.64 -5.02
N VAL A 8 -6.56 -22.69 -4.10
CA VAL A 8 -5.88 -21.49 -3.56
C VAL A 8 -5.13 -20.76 -4.66
N ILE A 9 -4.39 -21.47 -5.51
CA ILE A 9 -3.67 -20.86 -6.64
C ILE A 9 -4.63 -20.14 -7.59
N LYS A 10 -5.79 -20.76 -7.90
CA LYS A 10 -6.81 -20.14 -8.73
C LYS A 10 -7.46 -18.93 -8.07
N TRP A 11 -7.61 -18.95 -6.74
CA TRP A 11 -8.16 -17.83 -5.99
C TRP A 11 -7.18 -16.65 -5.97
N ILE A 12 -5.91 -16.87 -5.62
CA ILE A 12 -4.87 -15.83 -5.63
C ILE A 12 -4.73 -15.21 -7.02
N GLY A 13 -4.70 -16.02 -8.08
CA GLY A 13 -4.61 -15.54 -9.45
C GLY A 13 -5.84 -14.77 -9.97
N ARG A 14 -6.89 -14.61 -9.16
CA ARG A 14 -8.07 -13.79 -9.46
C ARG A 14 -8.17 -12.53 -8.60
N LEU A 15 -7.30 -12.37 -7.61
CA LEU A 15 -7.31 -11.17 -6.79
C LEU A 15 -6.89 -9.97 -7.66
N PRO A 16 -7.55 -8.81 -7.49
CA PRO A 16 -7.17 -7.62 -8.22
C PRO A 16 -5.81 -7.12 -7.71
N TYR A 17 -5.04 -6.46 -8.58
CA TYR A 17 -3.77 -5.84 -8.20
C TYR A 17 -3.94 -4.62 -7.29
N TYR A 18 -5.07 -3.93 -7.42
CA TYR A 18 -5.41 -2.75 -6.64
C TYR A 18 -6.92 -2.67 -6.41
N TRP A 19 -7.35 -1.84 -5.47
CA TRP A 19 -8.75 -1.48 -5.26
C TRP A 19 -8.87 0.02 -4.98
N GLU A 20 -9.81 0.69 -5.62
CA GLU A 20 -10.13 2.10 -5.33
C GLU A 20 -11.34 2.20 -4.42
N SER A 21 -11.23 3.03 -3.39
CA SER A 21 -12.37 3.34 -2.54
C SER A 21 -13.18 4.52 -3.10
N PRO A 22 -14.45 4.68 -2.66
CA PRO A 22 -15.24 5.87 -2.95
C PRO A 22 -14.70 7.16 -2.32
N PHE A 23 -13.68 7.09 -1.47
CA PHE A 23 -13.15 8.19 -0.66
C PHE A 23 -11.79 8.69 -1.14
N GLY A 24 -11.43 8.42 -2.41
CA GLY A 24 -10.18 8.91 -2.99
C GLY A 24 -8.93 8.11 -2.61
N GLN A 25 -9.09 6.83 -2.28
CA GLN A 25 -7.99 5.94 -1.92
C GLN A 25 -7.70 4.91 -3.00
N VAL A 26 -6.43 4.55 -3.17
CA VAL A 26 -6.00 3.36 -3.90
C VAL A 26 -5.23 2.43 -2.96
N PHE A 27 -5.73 1.22 -2.78
CA PHE A 27 -5.06 0.14 -2.06
C PHE A 27 -4.31 -0.73 -3.06
N VAL A 28 -2.99 -0.86 -2.89
CA VAL A 28 -2.11 -1.58 -3.80
C VAL A 28 -1.03 -2.32 -3.01
N HIS A 29 -0.47 -3.42 -3.54
CA HIS A 29 0.55 -4.16 -2.78
C HIS A 29 1.85 -3.35 -2.63
N ALA A 30 2.38 -2.78 -3.71
CA ALA A 30 3.66 -2.06 -3.69
C ALA A 30 3.58 -0.58 -4.12
N GLY A 31 2.88 -0.26 -5.21
CA GLY A 31 2.74 1.12 -5.67
C GLY A 31 2.08 1.23 -7.04
N ILE A 32 1.90 2.46 -7.50
CA ILE A 32 1.33 2.80 -8.82
C ILE A 32 2.27 3.77 -9.56
N TYR A 33 2.17 3.83 -10.89
CA TYR A 33 2.96 4.75 -11.70
C TYR A 33 2.27 6.12 -11.79
N GLU A 34 2.61 7.01 -10.86
CA GLU A 34 1.95 8.32 -10.67
C GLU A 34 2.27 9.34 -11.77
N GLU A 35 3.41 9.19 -12.46
CA GLU A 35 3.79 10.04 -13.59
C GLU A 35 2.82 9.92 -14.77
N ALA A 36 2.02 8.84 -14.86
CA ALA A 36 0.93 8.76 -15.81
C ALA A 36 -0.19 9.77 -15.52
N GLY A 37 -0.30 10.26 -14.28
CA GLY A 37 -1.35 11.15 -13.80
C GLY A 37 -2.60 10.41 -13.29
N ALA A 38 -3.41 11.11 -12.51
CA ALA A 38 -4.60 10.56 -11.82
C ALA A 38 -5.61 9.90 -12.78
N ASP A 39 -5.72 10.38 -14.02
CA ASP A 39 -6.63 9.82 -15.03
C ASP A 39 -6.09 8.56 -15.73
N TRP A 40 -4.77 8.33 -15.70
CA TRP A 40 -4.11 7.30 -16.52
C TRP A 40 -3.26 6.31 -15.74
N TRP A 41 -3.07 6.47 -14.42
CA TRP A 41 -2.26 5.54 -13.63
C TRP A 41 -2.75 4.08 -13.74
N LYS A 42 -4.06 3.83 -13.89
CA LYS A 42 -4.60 2.45 -14.00
C LYS A 42 -4.05 1.69 -15.21
N PRO A 43 -4.23 2.17 -16.46
CA PRO A 43 -3.60 1.54 -17.62
C PRO A 43 -2.10 1.83 -17.73
N GLY A 44 -1.60 2.88 -17.07
CA GLY A 44 -0.22 3.32 -17.15
C GLY A 44 0.74 2.58 -16.20
N THR A 45 0.23 1.93 -15.15
CA THR A 45 1.04 1.18 -14.19
C THR A 45 1.35 -0.22 -14.74
N PRO A 46 2.64 -0.58 -14.94
CA PRO A 46 3.03 -1.95 -15.28
C PRO A 46 2.60 -2.95 -14.20
N GLU A 47 2.25 -4.19 -14.58
CA GLU A 47 1.80 -5.19 -13.61
C GLU A 47 2.86 -5.49 -12.52
N GLU A 48 4.13 -5.41 -12.89
CA GLU A 48 5.25 -5.59 -11.97
C GLU A 48 5.28 -4.51 -10.90
N PHE A 49 4.83 -3.29 -11.21
CA PHE A 49 4.85 -2.18 -10.26
C PHE A 49 3.83 -2.39 -9.15
N PHE A 50 2.65 -2.94 -9.47
CA PHE A 50 1.66 -3.26 -8.44
C PHE A 50 2.21 -4.20 -7.36
N THR A 51 3.20 -5.05 -7.68
CA THR A 51 3.69 -6.10 -6.78
C THR A 51 5.14 -5.96 -6.31
N ALA A 52 5.95 -5.11 -6.94
CA ALA A 52 7.40 -5.03 -6.66
C ALA A 52 7.99 -3.61 -6.75
N MET A 53 7.14 -2.58 -6.85
CA MET A 53 7.59 -1.19 -6.92
C MET A 53 8.34 -0.77 -5.65
N GLN A 54 9.47 -0.08 -5.84
CA GLN A 54 10.16 0.62 -4.77
C GLN A 54 9.47 1.97 -4.48
N PRO A 55 9.60 2.54 -3.27
CA PRO A 55 8.86 3.73 -2.84
C PRO A 55 9.43 5.02 -3.49
N MET A 56 9.34 5.13 -4.81
CA MET A 56 9.95 6.21 -5.61
C MET A 56 9.21 7.54 -5.52
N TYR A 57 7.93 7.53 -5.12
CA TYR A 57 7.07 8.71 -5.01
C TYR A 57 6.90 9.23 -3.59
N VAL A 58 7.67 8.70 -2.63
CA VAL A 58 7.67 9.19 -1.25
C VAL A 58 7.92 10.71 -1.19
N GLY A 59 7.03 11.42 -0.50
CA GLY A 59 7.06 12.87 -0.33
C GLY A 59 6.65 13.64 -1.59
N GLN A 60 6.14 12.96 -2.61
CA GLN A 60 5.50 13.58 -3.77
C GLN A 60 3.99 13.54 -3.59
N HIS A 61 3.31 14.57 -4.07
CA HIS A 61 1.87 14.66 -4.01
C HIS A 61 1.21 13.93 -5.19
N PHE A 62 0.20 13.12 -4.88
CA PHE A 62 -0.72 12.52 -5.84
C PHE A 62 -2.18 12.81 -5.43
N ASP A 63 -3.07 12.90 -6.42
CA ASP A 63 -4.47 13.28 -6.19
C ASP A 63 -5.29 12.23 -5.40
N LEU A 64 -4.75 11.01 -5.25
CA LEU A 64 -5.34 9.93 -4.46
C LEU A 64 -4.40 9.52 -3.34
N ASP A 65 -4.97 9.11 -2.20
CA ASP A 65 -4.18 8.48 -1.15
C ASP A 65 -3.75 7.08 -1.61
N VAL A 66 -2.44 6.85 -1.70
CA VAL A 66 -1.85 5.57 -2.08
C VAL A 66 -1.50 4.78 -0.82
N ILE A 67 -2.24 3.70 -0.58
CA ILE A 67 -2.02 2.80 0.56
C ILE A 67 -1.28 1.56 0.07
N ALA A 68 -0.01 1.44 0.45
CA ALA A 68 0.92 0.42 0.01
C ALA A 68 1.51 -0.42 1.14
N GLY A 69 1.92 -1.63 0.82
CA GLY A 69 2.78 -2.47 1.65
C GLY A 69 4.10 -2.71 0.93
N HIS A 70 4.48 -3.98 0.82
CA HIS A 70 5.67 -4.50 0.12
C HIS A 70 7.01 -4.11 0.75
N VAL A 71 7.25 -2.82 0.92
CA VAL A 71 8.42 -2.28 1.61
C VAL A 71 8.06 -1.96 3.05
N SER A 72 8.86 -2.48 3.98
CA SER A 72 8.60 -2.28 5.41
C SER A 72 8.61 -0.81 5.81
N THR A 73 7.80 -0.44 6.80
CA THR A 73 7.70 0.92 7.30
C THR A 73 9.01 1.41 7.92
N GLU A 74 9.81 0.52 8.51
CA GLU A 74 11.19 0.79 8.93
C GLU A 74 12.10 1.20 7.76
N THR A 75 11.98 0.53 6.61
CA THR A 75 12.81 0.83 5.43
C THR A 75 12.40 2.13 4.77
N VAL A 76 11.10 2.33 4.51
CA VAL A 76 10.60 3.52 3.81
C VAL A 76 10.75 4.79 4.67
N SER A 77 10.54 4.70 5.99
CA SER A 77 10.72 5.84 6.90
C SER A 77 12.18 6.18 7.18
N GLY A 78 13.09 5.21 7.01
CA GLY A 78 14.48 5.31 7.46
C GLY A 78 14.65 5.34 9.00
N ILE A 79 13.58 5.09 9.76
CA ILE A 79 13.59 5.08 11.22
C ILE A 79 13.81 3.65 11.70
N ALA A 80 15.00 3.37 12.23
CA ALA A 80 15.34 2.06 12.78
C ALA A 80 14.34 1.65 13.87
N GLY A 81 13.81 0.44 13.76
CA GLY A 81 12.81 -0.14 14.67
C GLY A 81 11.40 0.43 14.53
N TYR A 82 11.10 1.22 13.49
CA TYR A 82 9.76 1.74 13.27
C TYR A 82 8.76 0.62 12.94
N ARG A 83 7.57 0.67 13.55
CA ARG A 83 6.57 -0.41 13.53
C ARG A 83 5.14 0.09 13.28
N GLY A 84 4.97 1.40 13.12
CA GLY A 84 3.68 2.01 12.84
C GLY A 84 3.35 1.98 11.35
N ILE A 85 2.22 2.60 11.02
CA ILE A 85 1.87 3.05 9.68
C ILE A 85 2.64 4.32 9.43
N TRP A 86 3.40 4.35 8.33
CA TRP A 86 4.16 5.53 7.97
C TRP A 86 3.43 6.32 6.90
N PHE A 87 3.08 7.57 7.22
CA PHE A 87 2.58 8.55 6.26
C PHE A 87 3.74 9.45 5.82
N ASP A 88 3.87 9.68 4.52
CA ASP A 88 4.96 10.50 3.97
C ASP A 88 4.76 12.01 4.14
N GLY A 89 3.55 12.43 4.53
CA GLY A 89 3.17 13.83 4.71
C GLY A 89 2.37 14.41 3.54
N GLU A 90 2.22 13.69 2.44
CA GLU A 90 1.58 14.18 1.21
C GLU A 90 0.38 13.31 0.79
N SER A 91 0.62 12.06 0.37
CA SER A 91 -0.44 11.18 -0.16
C SER A 91 -0.15 9.68 0.00
N HIS A 92 0.96 9.28 0.64
CA HIS A 92 1.37 7.87 0.69
C HIS A 92 1.33 7.31 2.11
N TYR A 93 0.57 6.23 2.30
CA TYR A 93 0.51 5.47 3.54
C TYR A 93 1.13 4.10 3.34
N TYR A 94 2.16 3.79 4.12
CA TYR A 94 2.81 2.48 4.14
C TYR A 94 2.40 1.71 5.40
N VAL A 95 1.93 0.46 5.24
CA VAL A 95 1.35 -0.33 6.33
C VAL A 95 2.12 -1.62 6.68
N ASP A 96 3.18 -1.95 5.94
CA ASP A 96 3.97 -3.16 6.20
C ASP A 96 4.90 -2.99 7.41
N SER A 97 4.41 -3.39 8.59
CA SER A 97 5.14 -3.33 9.86
C SER A 97 6.11 -4.50 10.09
N ASN A 98 6.40 -5.30 9.04
CA ASN A 98 7.26 -6.49 9.11
C ASN A 98 6.76 -7.51 10.16
N VAL A 99 5.47 -7.87 10.07
CA VAL A 99 4.79 -8.78 11.01
C VAL A 99 5.53 -10.12 11.20
N MET A 100 6.18 -10.64 10.17
CA MET A 100 6.89 -11.91 10.25
C MET A 100 8.06 -11.87 11.24
N GLU A 101 8.71 -10.72 11.40
CA GLU A 101 9.77 -10.51 12.38
C GLU A 101 9.22 -9.95 13.70
N ARG A 102 8.22 -9.07 13.65
CA ARG A 102 7.76 -8.25 14.78
C ARG A 102 6.54 -8.80 15.52
N GLY A 103 5.77 -9.70 14.90
CA GLY A 103 4.61 -10.40 15.49
C GLY A 103 3.31 -9.59 15.57
N GLU A 104 3.28 -8.36 15.05
CA GLU A 104 2.12 -7.47 15.08
C GLU A 104 1.77 -6.97 13.68
N VAL A 105 0.47 -6.91 13.37
CA VAL A 105 -0.04 -6.33 12.12
C VAL A 105 -0.57 -4.94 12.43
N ALA A 106 0.06 -3.92 11.85
CA ALA A 106 -0.49 -2.57 11.86
C ALA A 106 -1.75 -2.48 10.98
N VAL A 107 -2.79 -1.81 11.48
CA VAL A 107 -4.06 -1.64 10.78
C VAL A 107 -4.36 -0.16 10.64
N LEU A 108 -4.39 0.31 9.39
CA LEU A 108 -4.83 1.66 9.03
C LEU A 108 -6.35 1.70 9.01
N THR A 109 -6.92 2.65 9.74
CA THR A 109 -8.36 2.90 9.79
C THR A 109 -8.65 4.24 9.13
N TYR A 110 -9.68 4.30 8.30
CA TYR A 110 -10.19 5.53 7.73
C TYR A 110 -11.61 5.78 8.23
N ASP A 111 -11.84 6.94 8.83
CA ASP A 111 -13.16 7.43 9.21
C ASP A 111 -13.74 8.26 8.07
N SER A 112 -14.79 7.76 7.43
CA SER A 112 -15.45 8.44 6.31
C SER A 112 -16.32 9.63 6.71
N GLU A 113 -16.64 9.80 7.99
CA GLU A 113 -17.38 10.99 8.47
C GLU A 113 -16.44 12.16 8.73
N THR A 114 -15.24 11.88 9.24
CA THR A 114 -14.24 12.91 9.54
C THR A 114 -13.14 13.03 8.50
N GLU A 115 -13.11 12.13 7.51
CA GLU A 115 -12.11 12.00 6.45
C GLU A 115 -10.69 11.87 7.01
N ARG A 116 -10.54 11.14 8.12
CA ARG A 116 -9.27 11.01 8.84
C ARG A 116 -8.78 9.58 8.91
N TYR A 117 -7.46 9.46 8.78
CA TYR A 117 -6.76 8.22 9.07
C TYR A 117 -6.38 8.13 10.54
N SER A 118 -6.37 6.90 11.07
CA SER A 118 -5.85 6.59 12.39
C SER A 118 -5.23 5.19 12.42
N GLY A 119 -4.33 4.98 13.38
CA GLY A 119 -3.67 3.71 13.60
C GLY A 119 -2.32 3.91 14.31
N PRO A 120 -1.59 2.83 14.61
CA PRO A 120 -0.29 2.93 15.26
C PRO A 120 0.67 3.81 14.45
N GLY A 121 1.24 4.85 15.06
CA GLY A 121 2.20 5.75 14.39
C GLY A 121 1.59 6.95 13.67
N LEU A 122 0.26 7.09 13.66
CA LEU A 122 -0.46 8.29 13.21
C LEU A 122 -1.02 9.02 14.43
N ASP A 123 -0.85 10.35 14.49
CA ASP A 123 -1.33 11.22 15.57
C ASP A 123 -2.81 11.61 15.43
#